data_AF-A0A7C0YD56-F1
#
_entry.id   AF-A0A7C0YD56-F1
#
_cell.length_a   1.000
_cell.length_b   1.000
_cell.length_c   1.000
_cell.angle_alpha   90.00
_cell.angle_beta   90.00
_cell.angle_gamma   90.00
#
_symmetry.space_group_name_H-M   'P 1'
#
loop_
_entity.id
_entity.type
_entity.pdbx_description
1 polymer ?
#
loop_
_entity_poly.entity_id
_entity_poly.type
_entity_poly.pdbx_seq_one_letter_code
_entity_poly.pdbx_strand_id
1 'polypeptide(L)'
;MMKGGPRPMKKLPPSKRMSKAMRELLEQGTEGYVLREFLRLGKQLLIQELLEEEVKDFLGRDHYERTKGDFKGYRNGYEPRRL
;
A
#
# COMPACT_ATOMS: atom_id res chain seq x y z
N MET A 1 -35.57 -0.80 12.45
CA MET A 1 -34.61 -1.33 11.46
C MET A 1 -34.04 -0.17 10.66
N MET A 2 -32.77 0.20 10.85
CA MET A 2 -32.06 1.11 9.91
C MET A 2 -30.84 0.36 9.36
N LYS A 3 -30.92 -0.04 8.09
CA LYS A 3 -29.83 -0.69 7.35
C LYS A 3 -29.01 0.39 6.63
N GLY A 4 -27.68 0.29 6.74
CA GLY A 4 -26.74 0.73 5.70
C GLY A 4 -26.10 2.10 5.87
N GLY A 5 -25.30 2.31 6.92
CA GLY A 5 -24.29 3.39 6.92
C GLY A 5 -23.24 3.16 5.80
N PRO A 6 -22.57 4.23 5.33
CA PRO A 6 -21.58 4.11 4.25
C PRO A 6 -20.51 3.09 4.62
N ARG A 7 -20.33 2.07 3.77
CA ARG A 7 -19.27 1.07 3.97
C ARG A 7 -17.92 1.78 3.80
N PRO A 8 -17.00 1.71 4.78
CA PRO A 8 -15.67 2.26 4.59
C PRO A 8 -15.04 1.58 3.38
N MET A 9 -14.74 2.36 2.34
CA MET A 9 -14.01 1.85 1.18
C MET A 9 -12.67 1.33 1.66
N LYS A 10 -12.40 0.04 1.43
CA LYS A 10 -11.07 -0.55 1.64
C LYS A 10 -10.11 0.15 0.69
N LYS A 11 -9.36 1.13 1.19
CA LYS A 11 -8.29 1.77 0.44
C LYS A 11 -7.19 0.75 0.27
N LEU A 12 -6.82 0.48 -0.98
CA LEU A 12 -5.73 -0.42 -1.32
C LEU A 12 -4.41 0.21 -0.82
N PRO A 13 -3.55 -0.53 -0.09
CA PRO A 13 -2.24 -0.01 0.29
C PRO A 13 -1.43 0.45 -0.93
N PRO A 14 -0.60 1.50 -0.81
CA PRO A 14 0.29 1.96 -1.86
C PRO A 14 1.14 0.83 -2.46
N SER A 15 1.73 -0.04 -1.64
CA SER A 15 2.50 -1.21 -2.12
C SER A 15 1.70 -2.04 -3.13
N LYS A 16 0.42 -2.31 -2.84
CA LYS A 16 -0.46 -3.09 -3.73
C LYS A 16 -0.82 -2.34 -5.02
N ARG A 17 -0.99 -1.02 -4.97
CA ARG A 17 -1.16 -0.20 -6.19
C ARG A 17 0.10 -0.21 -7.04
N MET A 18 1.28 -0.13 -6.42
CA MET A 18 2.57 -0.11 -7.11
C MET A 18 2.91 -1.49 -7.70
N SER A 19 2.61 -2.57 -6.97
CA SER A 19 2.73 -3.95 -7.48
C SER A 19 1.84 -4.15 -8.71
N LYS A 20 0.61 -3.61 -8.70
CA LYS A 20 -0.26 -3.61 -9.87
C LYS A 20 0.36 -2.84 -11.04
N ALA A 21 0.84 -1.62 -10.82
CA ALA A 21 1.50 -0.82 -11.85
C ALA A 21 2.75 -1.51 -12.43
N MET A 22 3.50 -2.22 -11.60
CA MET A 22 4.67 -3.00 -12.02
C MET A 22 4.29 -4.19 -12.91
N ARG A 23 3.17 -4.87 -12.61
CA ARG A 23 2.62 -5.92 -13.48
C ARG A 23 2.16 -5.35 -14.82
N GLU A 24 1.43 -4.24 -14.79
CA GLU A 24 0.96 -3.56 -16.01
C GLU A 24 2.14 -3.13 -16.89
N LEU A 25 3.22 -2.60 -16.30
CA LEU A 25 4.45 -2.27 -17.03
C LEU A 25 5.07 -3.49 -17.74
N LEU A 26 5.09 -4.65 -17.09
CA LEU A 26 5.67 -5.87 -17.67
C LEU A 26 4.77 -6.47 -18.76
N GLU A 27 3.45 -6.35 -18.61
CA GLU A 27 2.47 -6.89 -19.56
C GLU A 27 2.31 -6.02 -20.80
N GLN A 28 2.29 -4.70 -20.63
CA GLN A 28 1.95 -3.74 -21.69
C GLN A 28 3.17 -3.00 -22.24
N GLY A 29 4.30 -3.06 -21.52
CA GLY A 29 5.48 -2.24 -21.84
C GLY A 29 5.25 -0.76 -21.54
N THR A 30 6.14 0.07 -22.09
CA THR A 30 6.03 1.53 -22.03
C THR A 30 6.68 2.11 -23.29
N GLU A 31 6.33 3.33 -23.67
CA GLU A 31 6.96 4.04 -24.81
C GLU A 31 8.46 4.31 -24.58
N GLY A 32 8.92 4.28 -23.32
CA GLY A 32 10.31 4.45 -22.93
C GLY A 32 11.08 3.15 -22.66
N TYR A 33 12.18 3.27 -21.93
CA TYR A 33 12.99 2.12 -21.51
C TYR A 33 12.29 1.35 -20.39
N VAL A 34 11.70 0.21 -20.70
CA VAL A 34 11.02 -0.68 -19.74
C VAL A 34 11.89 -0.97 -18.51
N LEU A 35 13.19 -1.25 -18.71
CA LEU A 35 14.12 -1.51 -17.60
C LEU A 35 14.27 -0.32 -16.65
N ARG A 36 14.29 0.91 -17.17
CA ARG A 36 14.38 2.13 -16.35
C ARG A 36 13.14 2.27 -15.46
N GLU A 37 11.96 2.11 -16.03
CA GLU A 37 10.71 2.22 -15.29
C GLU A 37 10.54 1.07 -14.30
N PHE A 38 10.99 -0.13 -14.68
CA PHE A 38 11.00 -1.29 -13.79
C PHE A 38 11.88 -1.05 -12.57
N LEU A 39 13.12 -0.57 -12.76
CA LEU A 39 14.02 -0.25 -11.65
C LEU A 39 13.48 0.87 -10.77
N ARG A 40 12.87 1.89 -11.38
CA ARG A 40 12.25 3.01 -10.65
C ARG A 40 11.09 2.52 -9.78
N LEU A 41 10.13 1.80 -10.36
CA LEU A 41 8.97 1.25 -9.65
C LEU A 41 9.40 0.20 -8.62
N GLY A 42 10.33 -0.67 -8.96
CA GLY A 42 10.85 -1.72 -8.08
C GLY A 42 11.50 -1.14 -6.82
N LYS A 43 12.35 -0.10 -6.95
CA LYS A 43 12.93 0.61 -5.80
C LYS A 43 11.85 1.19 -4.90
N GLN A 44 10.86 1.87 -5.48
CA GLN A 44 9.79 2.50 -4.71
C GLN A 44 8.92 1.45 -4.01
N LEU A 45 8.60 0.34 -4.70
CA LEU A 45 7.81 -0.76 -4.15
C LEU A 45 8.51 -1.40 -2.95
N LEU A 46 9.80 -1.74 -3.08
CA LEU A 46 10.58 -2.34 -2.00
C LEU A 46 10.54 -1.47 -0.74
N ILE A 47 10.81 -0.17 -0.88
CA ILE A 47 10.81 0.77 0.26
C ILE A 47 9.42 0.88 0.87
N GLN A 48 8.38 0.94 0.04
CA GLN A 48 7.00 1.04 0.50
C GLN A 48 6.55 -0.22 1.27
N GLU A 49 6.93 -1.42 0.80
CA GLU A 49 6.64 -2.68 1.51
C GLU A 49 7.35 -2.74 2.86
N LEU A 50 8.63 -2.34 2.92
CA LEU A 50 9.38 -2.30 4.18
C LEU A 50 8.73 -1.36 5.22
N LEU A 51 8.31 -0.17 4.81
CA LEU A 51 7.64 0.78 5.69
C LEU A 51 6.26 0.29 6.14
N GLU A 52 5.50 -0.34 5.23
CA GLU A 52 4.18 -0.90 5.58
C GLU A 52 4.29 -2.07 6.56
N GLU A 53 5.31 -2.93 6.43
CA GLU A 53 5.61 -4.00 7.38
C GLU A 53 6.09 -3.45 8.73
N GLU A 54 6.93 -2.42 8.77
CA GLU A 54 7.34 -1.77 10.04
C GLU A 54 6.11 -1.21 10.79
N VAL A 55 5.18 -0.57 10.08
CA VAL A 55 3.92 -0.07 10.67
C VAL A 55 3.05 -1.23 11.15
N LYS A 56 3.02 -2.35 10.41
CA LYS A 56 2.29 -3.55 10.83
C LYS A 56 2.88 -4.13 12.11
N ASP A 57 4.19 -4.27 12.20
CA ASP A 57 4.90 -4.77 13.38
C ASP A 57 4.68 -3.84 14.58
N PHE A 58 4.81 -2.53 14.37
CA PHE A 58 4.56 -1.54 15.40
C PHE A 58 3.13 -1.65 15.96
N LEU A 59 2.12 -1.70 15.07
CA LEU A 59 0.71 -1.77 15.46
C LEU A 59 0.24 -3.16 15.90
N GLY A 60 0.97 -4.22 15.54
CA GLY A 60 0.64 -5.61 15.84
C GLY A 60 -0.61 -6.14 15.11
N ARG A 61 -0.97 -5.55 13.97
CA ARG A 61 -2.18 -5.93 13.21
C ARG A 61 -2.11 -5.53 11.74
N ASP A 62 -2.75 -6.32 10.88
CA ASP A 62 -2.87 -6.07 9.44
C ASP A 62 -3.78 -4.88 9.10
N HIS A 63 -3.78 -4.50 7.82
CA HIS A 63 -4.70 -3.49 7.30
C HIS A 63 -6.16 -3.90 7.50
N TYR A 64 -6.95 -3.01 8.11
CA TYR A 64 -8.37 -3.21 8.43
C TYR A 64 -8.66 -4.40 9.36
N GLU A 65 -7.63 -5.01 9.94
CA GLU A 65 -7.82 -6.03 10.96
C GLU A 65 -8.45 -5.40 12.20
N ARG A 66 -9.51 -6.07 12.68
CA ARG A 66 -10.25 -5.66 13.87
C ARG A 66 -9.59 -6.27 15.09
N THR A 67 -9.03 -5.43 15.94
CA THR A 67 -8.54 -5.82 17.27
C THR A 67 -9.66 -5.69 18.30
N LYS A 68 -9.74 -6.63 19.24
CA LYS A 68 -10.53 -6.50 20.47
C LYS A 68 -9.58 -6.12 21.60
N GLY A 69 -9.90 -5.08 22.37
CA GLY A 69 -9.05 -4.60 23.47
C GLY A 69 -8.15 -3.41 23.08
N ASP A 70 -7.11 -3.20 23.88
CA ASP A 70 -6.17 -2.09 23.71
C ASP A 70 -5.34 -2.24 22.43
N PHE A 71 -5.18 -1.14 21.70
CA PHE A 71 -4.37 -1.10 20.48
C PHE A 71 -3.50 0.16 20.48
N LYS A 72 -2.32 0.05 19.86
CA LYS A 72 -1.26 1.08 19.90
C LYS A 72 -1.55 2.33 19.04
N GLY A 73 -2.63 2.33 18.26
CA GLY A 73 -3.04 3.46 17.42
C GLY A 73 -3.67 3.10 16.08
N TYR A 74 -3.92 4.14 15.27
CA TYR A 74 -4.50 4.04 13.94
C TYR A 74 -3.49 4.36 12.84
N ARG A 75 -3.65 3.74 11.68
CA ARG A 75 -2.94 4.15 10.46
C ARG A 75 -3.57 5.46 9.94
N ASN A 76 -2.80 6.53 9.86
CA ASN A 76 -3.28 7.87 9.47
C ASN A 76 -2.96 8.23 8.00
N GLY A 77 -2.99 7.25 7.10
CA GLY A 77 -2.70 7.46 5.69
C GLY A 77 -1.20 7.45 5.37
N TYR A 78 -0.83 8.12 4.28
CA TYR A 78 0.51 8.12 3.70
C TYR A 78 0.87 9.54 3.26
N GLU A 79 2.15 9.89 3.32
CA GLU A 79 2.66 11.18 2.88
C GLU A 79 3.65 11.02 1.71
N PRO A 80 3.63 11.90 0.71
CA PRO A 80 4.62 11.89 -0.36
C PRO A 80 6.03 12.15 0.19
N ARG A 81 7.02 11.39 -0.29
CA ARG A 81 8.43 11.60 0.02
C ARG A 81 9.27 11.47 -1.25
N ARG A 82 10.27 12.35 -1.37
CA ARG A 82 11.31 12.26 -2.40
C ARG A 82 12.52 11.52 -1.81
N LEU A 83 12.99 10.49 -2.52
CA LEU A 83 14.13 9.65 -2.15
C LEU A 83 15.25 9.80 -3.17
#